data_AF-A0A0U3H745-F1
#
_entry.id   AF-A0A0U3H745-F1
#
_cell.length_a   1.000
_cell.length_b   1.000
_cell.length_c   1.000
_cell.angle_alpha   90.00
_cell.angle_beta   90.00
_cell.angle_gamma   90.00
#
_symmetry.space_group_name_H-M   'P 1'
#
loop_
_entity.id
_entity.type
_entity.pdbx_description
1 polymer ?
#
loop_
_entity_poly.entity_id
_entity_poly.type
_entity_poly.pdbx_seq_one_letter_code
_entity_poly.pdbx_strand_id
1 'polypeptide(L)'
;MPIEEALRENLKIITWIPESKTPVYTFLKIKEIIEKLKPEVLVIDSLTALRQHMEERDLAKMIRYLNLLTKANRVTTYFTLNEETNFEVVPFTGASTMVDVIIGLKYQVKNGNIERKMAIVKARGSNHSRKIYRYEITDKGVEIYE
;
A
#
# COMPACT_ATOMS: atom_id res chain seq x y z
N MET A 1 -14.98 -14.10 17.76
CA MET A 1 -15.49 -13.95 16.40
C MET A 1 -14.38 -14.38 15.45
N PRO A 2 -14.57 -15.42 14.63
CA PRO A 2 -13.60 -15.83 13.61
C PRO A 2 -13.28 -14.65 12.68
N ILE A 3 -12.02 -14.54 12.22
CA ILE A 3 -11.56 -13.43 11.37
C ILE A 3 -12.44 -13.30 10.12
N GLU A 4 -12.87 -14.43 9.55
CA GLU A 4 -13.71 -14.49 8.36
C GLU A 4 -15.11 -13.88 8.59
N GLU A 5 -15.66 -14.06 9.79
CA GLU A 5 -16.97 -13.54 10.16
C GLU A 5 -16.90 -12.03 10.46
N ALA A 6 -15.80 -11.59 11.10
CA ALA A 6 -15.50 -10.17 11.31
C ALA A 6 -15.26 -9.39 10.01
N LEU A 7 -14.61 -10.05 9.05
CA LEU A 7 -14.34 -9.48 7.74
C LEU A 7 -15.63 -9.36 6.91
N ARG A 8 -16.57 -10.29 6.99
CA ARG A 8 -17.79 -10.24 6.15
C ARG A 8 -18.64 -8.99 6.34
N GLU A 9 -18.72 -8.46 7.56
CA GLU A 9 -19.53 -7.26 7.84
C GLU A 9 -18.75 -5.96 7.69
N ASN A 10 -17.43 -5.98 7.94
CA ASN A 10 -16.60 -4.77 8.01
C ASN A 10 -15.65 -4.59 6.81
N LEU A 11 -15.54 -5.58 5.93
CA LEU A 11 -14.70 -5.53 4.74
C LEU A 11 -15.57 -5.56 3.48
N LYS A 12 -15.38 -4.56 2.63
CA LYS A 12 -15.93 -4.56 1.27
C LYS A 12 -14.81 -4.66 0.25
N ILE A 13 -14.78 -5.77 -0.47
CA ILE A 13 -13.83 -6.00 -1.55
C ILE A 13 -14.45 -5.53 -2.86
N ILE A 14 -13.69 -4.75 -3.62
CA ILE A 14 -14.10 -4.22 -4.92
C ILE A 14 -12.97 -4.52 -5.91
N THR A 15 -13.30 -5.22 -7.00
CA THR A 15 -12.33 -5.69 -7.99
C THR A 15 -12.58 -5.03 -9.34
N TRP A 16 -11.53 -4.48 -9.94
CA TRP A 16 -11.58 -3.87 -11.27
C TRP A 16 -10.40 -4.30 -12.12
N ILE A 17 -10.56 -4.16 -13.45
CA ILE A 17 -9.49 -4.36 -14.43
C ILE A 17 -8.89 -2.98 -14.74
N PRO A 18 -7.64 -2.67 -14.32
CA PRO A 18 -7.02 -1.36 -14.51
C PRO A 18 -7.01 -0.87 -15.96
N GLU A 19 -6.73 -1.76 -16.91
CA GLU A 19 -6.68 -1.51 -18.35
C GLU A 19 -7.99 -0.99 -18.92
N SER A 20 -9.11 -1.34 -18.28
CA SER A 20 -10.43 -1.01 -18.80
C SER A 20 -10.84 0.44 -18.51
N LYS A 21 -10.09 1.16 -17.66
CA LYS A 21 -10.48 2.47 -17.10
C LYS A 21 -9.35 3.51 -17.18
N THR A 22 -9.74 4.78 -17.27
CA THR A 22 -8.79 5.90 -17.21
C THR A 22 -8.45 6.26 -15.76
N PRO A 23 -7.29 6.90 -15.49
CA PRO A 23 -6.94 7.38 -14.15
C PRO A 23 -8.03 8.26 -13.52
N VAL A 24 -8.65 9.13 -14.32
CA VAL A 24 -9.75 10.02 -13.87
C VAL A 24 -10.98 9.21 -13.48
N TYR A 25 -11.38 8.21 -14.28
CA TYR A 25 -12.49 7.34 -13.94
C TYR A 25 -12.23 6.58 -12.63
N THR A 26 -11.02 6.02 -12.48
CA THR A 26 -10.60 5.30 -11.28
C THR A 26 -10.69 6.20 -10.04
N PHE A 27 -10.18 7.44 -10.13
CA PHE A 27 -10.31 8.43 -9.06
C PHE A 27 -11.77 8.71 -8.70
N LEU A 28 -12.63 9.00 -9.69
CA LEU A 28 -14.03 9.31 -9.46
C LEU A 28 -14.77 8.14 -8.81
N LYS A 29 -14.46 6.91 -9.19
CA LYS A 29 -15.05 5.71 -8.57
C LYS A 29 -14.60 5.50 -7.14
N ILE A 30 -13.30 5.67 -6.85
CA ILE A 30 -12.81 5.60 -5.48
C ILE A 30 -13.45 6.70 -4.63
N LYS A 31 -13.59 7.91 -5.17
CA LYS A 31 -14.28 9.02 -4.51
C LYS A 31 -15.73 8.67 -4.16
N GLU A 32 -16.49 8.16 -5.13
CA GLU A 32 -17.87 7.73 -4.93
C GLU A 32 -17.97 6.66 -3.82
N ILE A 33 -17.01 5.73 -3.77
CA ILE A 33 -16.94 4.69 -2.74
C ILE A 33 -16.67 5.28 -1.37
N ILE A 34 -15.69 6.18 -1.24
CA ILE A 34 -15.36 6.85 0.03
C ILE A 34 -16.57 7.64 0.54
N GLU A 35 -17.24 8.39 -0.33
CA GLU A 35 -18.40 9.22 0.04
C GLU A 35 -19.59 8.37 0.48
N LYS A 36 -19.83 7.23 -0.18
CA LYS A 36 -20.95 6.33 0.13
C LYS A 36 -20.70 5.46 1.36
N LEU A 37 -19.52 4.85 1.45
CA LEU A 37 -19.20 3.87 2.47
C LEU A 37 -18.57 4.47 3.72
N LYS A 38 -17.94 5.65 3.61
CA LYS A 38 -17.22 6.33 4.69
C LYS A 38 -16.28 5.38 5.46
N PRO A 39 -15.37 4.68 4.77
CA PRO A 39 -14.52 3.68 5.41
C PRO A 39 -13.50 4.33 6.34
N GLU A 40 -13.11 3.63 7.40
CA GLU A 40 -11.96 4.04 8.24
C GLU A 40 -10.62 3.76 7.55
N VAL A 41 -10.58 2.70 6.74
CA VAL A 41 -9.39 2.23 6.02
C VAL A 41 -9.71 1.95 4.56
N LEU A 42 -8.85 2.44 3.67
CA LEU A 42 -8.84 2.12 2.25
C LEU A 42 -7.54 1.40 1.89
N VAL A 43 -7.64 0.26 1.22
CA VAL A 43 -6.49 -0.49 0.69
C VAL A 43 -6.60 -0.52 -0.83
N ILE A 44 -5.55 -0.06 -1.52
CA ILE A 44 -5.43 -0.13 -2.98
C ILE A 44 -4.32 -1.12 -3.32
N ASP A 45 -4.73 -2.30 -3.78
CA ASP A 45 -3.85 -3.39 -4.19
C ASP A 45 -4.03 -3.67 -5.70
N SER A 46 -3.15 -3.24 -6.60
CA SER A 46 -1.87 -2.54 -6.38
C SER A 46 -1.69 -1.29 -7.24
N LEU A 47 -0.81 -0.38 -6.79
CA LEU A 47 -0.30 0.70 -7.64
C LEU A 47 0.52 0.18 -8.81
N THR A 48 1.13 -1.00 -8.70
CA THR A 48 1.87 -1.63 -9.80
C THR A 48 0.98 -1.87 -11.01
N ALA A 49 -0.21 -2.45 -10.79
CA ALA A 49 -1.15 -2.71 -11.88
C ALA A 49 -1.64 -1.40 -12.54
N LEU A 50 -1.86 -0.35 -11.75
CA LEU A 50 -2.22 0.97 -12.29
C LEU A 50 -1.05 1.58 -13.10
N ARG A 51 0.19 1.46 -12.60
CA ARG A 51 1.39 1.98 -13.27
C ARG A 51 1.69 1.31 -14.60
N GLN A 52 1.30 0.04 -14.78
CA GLN A 52 1.49 -0.68 -16.05
C GLN A 52 0.65 -0.13 -17.20
N HIS A 53 -0.43 0.59 -16.91
CA HIS A 53 -1.42 1.01 -17.91
C HIS A 53 -1.72 2.52 -17.91
N MET A 54 -1.01 3.29 -17.07
CA MET A 54 -1.20 4.72 -16.93
C MET A 54 0.14 5.43 -17.07
N GLU A 55 0.12 6.58 -17.76
CA GLU A 55 1.26 7.48 -17.80
C GLU A 55 1.65 7.92 -16.38
N GLU A 56 2.96 7.95 -16.10
CA GLU A 56 3.50 8.21 -14.76
C GLU A 56 2.97 9.53 -14.17
N ARG A 57 2.89 10.57 -15.01
CA ARG A 57 2.38 11.90 -14.60
C ARG A 57 0.92 11.84 -14.17
N ASP A 58 0.09 11.04 -14.83
CA ASP A 58 -1.34 10.97 -14.53
C ASP A 58 -1.61 10.07 -13.34
N LEU A 59 -0.85 8.98 -13.19
CA LEU A 59 -0.83 8.19 -11.96
C LEU A 59 -0.44 9.06 -10.76
N ALA A 60 0.64 9.86 -10.87
CA ALA A 60 1.08 10.74 -9.80
C ALA A 60 0.01 11.79 -9.43
N LYS A 61 -0.64 12.41 -10.42
CA LYS A 61 -1.77 13.33 -10.18
C LYS A 61 -2.93 12.62 -9.47
N MET A 62 -3.29 11.42 -9.91
CA MET A 62 -4.36 10.62 -9.32
C MET A 62 -4.08 10.32 -7.85
N ILE A 63 -2.88 9.81 -7.54
CA ILE A 63 -2.45 9.53 -6.16
C ILE A 63 -2.48 10.81 -5.31
N ARG A 64 -2.04 11.95 -5.86
CA ARG A 64 -2.11 13.25 -5.16
C ARG A 64 -3.54 13.62 -4.78
N TYR A 65 -4.49 13.49 -5.72
CA TYR A 65 -5.90 13.78 -5.44
C TYR A 65 -6.52 12.79 -4.46
N LEU A 66 -6.17 11.50 -4.56
CA LEU A 66 -6.59 10.49 -3.59
C LEU A 66 -6.11 10.84 -2.19
N ASN A 67 -4.83 11.20 -2.03
CA ASN A 67 -4.28 11.59 -0.74
C ASN A 67 -4.99 12.81 -0.13
N LEU A 68 -5.32 13.82 -0.94
CA LEU A 68 -6.08 14.98 -0.46
C LEU A 68 -7.49 14.57 -0.01
N LEU A 69 -8.16 13.74 -0.81
CA LEU A 69 -9.51 13.25 -0.51
C LEU A 69 -9.55 12.41 0.76
N THR A 70 -8.62 11.46 0.92
CA THR A 70 -8.60 10.54 2.06
C THR A 70 -8.21 11.27 3.33
N LYS A 71 -7.25 12.21 3.27
CA LYS A 71 -6.92 13.09 4.41
C LYS A 71 -8.11 13.97 4.82
N ALA A 72 -8.83 14.56 3.87
CA ALA A 72 -10.01 15.37 4.16
C ALA A 72 -11.14 14.56 4.83
N ASN A 73 -11.27 13.29 4.47
CA ASN A 73 -12.28 12.38 5.02
C ASN A 73 -11.77 11.54 6.22
N ARG A 74 -10.53 11.77 6.69
CA ARG A 74 -9.88 11.00 7.77
C ARG A 74 -9.81 9.50 7.51
N VAL A 75 -9.62 9.10 6.25
CA VAL A 75 -9.49 7.69 5.83
C VAL A 75 -8.01 7.30 5.80
N THR A 76 -7.63 6.28 6.57
CA THR A 76 -6.26 5.73 6.51
C THR A 76 -6.09 4.94 5.21
N THR A 77 -5.11 5.31 4.39
CA THR A 77 -4.95 4.72 3.04
C THR A 77 -3.66 3.93 2.92
N TYR A 78 -3.77 2.69 2.47
CA TYR A 78 -2.65 1.81 2.14
C TYR A 78 -2.57 1.59 0.63
N PHE A 79 -1.34 1.57 0.13
CA PHE A 79 -1.03 1.23 -1.24
C PHE A 79 -0.01 0.09 -1.24
N THR A 80 -0.22 -0.92 -2.09
CA THR A 80 0.83 -1.90 -2.40
C THR A 80 1.54 -1.48 -3.69
N LEU A 81 2.85 -1.71 -3.73
CA LEU A 81 3.68 -1.44 -4.89
C LEU A 81 4.81 -2.47 -4.94
N ASN A 82 4.86 -3.23 -6.03
CA ASN A 82 5.99 -4.07 -6.37
C ASN A 82 7.07 -3.19 -7.00
N GLU A 83 8.07 -2.86 -6.19
CA GLU A 83 9.27 -2.13 -6.57
C GLU A 83 10.44 -2.75 -5.80
N GLU A 84 11.61 -2.86 -6.46
CA GLU A 84 12.78 -3.36 -5.76
C GLU A 84 13.22 -2.35 -4.68
N THR A 85 13.63 -2.87 -3.52
CA THR A 85 14.15 -2.05 -2.43
C THR A 85 15.45 -2.65 -1.91
N ASN A 86 16.42 -1.78 -1.64
CA ASN A 86 17.63 -2.11 -0.90
C ASN A 86 17.58 -1.61 0.56
N PHE A 87 16.47 -1.00 0.98
CA PHE A 87 16.30 -0.28 2.26
C PHE A 87 17.21 0.94 2.47
N GLU A 88 18.13 1.24 1.57
CA GLU A 88 19.07 2.37 1.70
C GLU A 88 18.44 3.68 1.22
N VAL A 89 17.54 3.59 0.23
CA VAL A 89 16.92 4.75 -0.39
C VAL A 89 15.40 4.57 -0.45
N VAL A 90 14.69 5.69 -0.24
CA VAL A 90 13.27 5.77 -0.56
C VAL A 90 13.10 5.59 -2.07
N PRO A 91 12.36 4.57 -2.56
CA PRO A 91 12.19 4.35 -4.00
C PRO A 91 11.64 5.60 -4.69
N PHE A 92 12.21 6.01 -5.82
CA PHE A 92 11.74 7.20 -6.55
C PHE A 92 10.63 6.81 -7.53
N THR A 93 9.39 6.75 -7.04
CA THR A 93 8.23 6.23 -7.80
C THR A 93 7.14 7.28 -8.03
N GLY A 94 7.43 8.56 -7.74
CA GLY A 94 6.44 9.63 -7.65
C GLY A 94 5.55 9.51 -6.41
N ALA A 95 4.99 8.32 -6.16
CA ALA A 95 4.16 7.98 -5.01
C ALA A 95 4.90 8.11 -3.67
N SER A 96 6.18 7.75 -3.63
CA SER A 96 6.99 7.78 -2.42
C SER A 96 7.15 9.17 -1.77
N THR A 97 7.04 10.23 -2.57
CA THR A 97 7.07 11.61 -2.08
C THR A 97 5.74 12.01 -1.42
N MET A 98 4.65 11.38 -1.84
CA MET A 98 3.27 11.71 -1.46
C MET A 98 2.75 10.89 -0.29
N VAL A 99 3.37 9.76 0.03
CA VAL A 99 3.02 8.94 1.20
C VAL A 99 3.79 9.34 2.46
N ASP A 100 3.16 9.18 3.61
CA ASP A 100 3.73 9.53 4.91
C ASP A 100 4.60 8.40 5.49
N VAL A 101 4.28 7.15 5.18
CA VAL A 101 5.00 5.94 5.62
C VAL A 101 5.33 5.03 4.44
N ILE A 102 6.52 4.43 4.44
CA ILE A 102 6.94 3.41 3.49
C ILE A 102 7.50 2.23 4.27
N ILE A 103 6.88 1.07 4.09
CA ILE A 103 7.35 -0.22 4.60
C ILE A 103 7.96 -0.97 3.42
N GLY A 104 9.26 -1.22 3.50
CA GLY A 104 9.97 -2.01 2.49
C GLY A 104 9.92 -3.48 2.87
N LEU A 105 9.65 -4.34 1.88
CA LEU A 105 9.73 -5.80 1.98
C LEU A 105 10.74 -6.30 0.95
N LYS A 106 11.63 -7.20 1.36
CA LYS A 106 12.68 -7.73 0.48
C LYS A 106 12.94 -9.21 0.74
N TYR A 107 13.26 -9.95 -0.32
CA TYR A 107 13.85 -11.28 -0.21
C TYR A 107 15.38 -11.21 -0.20
N GLN A 108 16.01 -12.01 0.64
CA GLN A 108 17.46 -12.15 0.68
C GLN A 108 17.82 -13.64 0.66
N VAL A 109 18.71 -14.04 -0.25
CA VAL A 109 19.29 -15.39 -0.21
C VAL A 109 20.43 -15.39 0.82
N LYS A 110 20.35 -16.27 1.81
CA LYS A 110 21.38 -16.47 2.83
C LYS A 110 21.54 -17.96 3.10
N ASN A 111 22.76 -18.48 2.96
CA ASN A 111 23.09 -19.89 3.18
C ASN A 111 22.17 -20.86 2.41
N GLY A 112 21.83 -20.53 1.15
CA GLY A 112 20.93 -21.34 0.31
C GLY A 112 19.44 -21.21 0.64
N ASN A 113 19.06 -20.42 1.66
CA ASN A 113 17.69 -20.18 2.05
C ASN A 113 17.22 -18.79 1.61
N ILE A 114 15.94 -18.67 1.26
CA ILE A 114 15.29 -17.38 1.00
C ILE A 114 14.72 -16.87 2.32
N GLU A 115 15.31 -15.80 2.85
CA GLU A 115 14.80 -15.05 4.00
C GLU A 115 13.95 -13.86 3.54
N ARG A 116 12.89 -13.54 4.30
CA ARG A 116 12.13 -12.31 4.12
C ARG A 116 12.57 -11.27 5.14
N LYS A 117 12.79 -10.05 4.67
CA LYS A 117 13.21 -8.88 5.46
C LYS A 117 12.19 -7.76 5.32
N MET A 118 11.98 -7.04 6.41
CA MET A 118 11.12 -5.85 6.48
C MET A 118 11.87 -4.71 7.16
N ALA A 119 11.67 -3.49 6.66
CA ALA A 119 12.12 -2.27 7.32
C ALA A 119 11.13 -1.13 7.10
N ILE A 120 11.05 -0.20 8.06
CA ILE A 120 10.37 1.07 7.84
C ILE A 120 11.39 2.00 7.17
N VAL A 121 11.24 2.23 5.86
CA VAL A 121 12.17 3.05 5.06
C VAL A 121 11.91 4.54 5.27
N LYS A 122 10.64 4.89 5.54
CA LYS A 122 10.21 6.27 5.80
C LYS A 122 9.02 6.23 6.75
N ALA A 123 9.02 7.09 7.75
CA ALA A 123 7.81 7.43 8.50
C ALA A 123 7.90 8.88 8.98
N ARG A 124 6.97 9.73 8.52
CA ARG A 124 6.86 11.12 8.98
C ARG A 124 6.12 11.16 10.32
N GLY A 125 6.59 11.99 11.24
CA GLY A 125 5.93 12.21 12.54
C GLY A 125 6.10 11.08 13.56
N SER A 126 7.01 10.13 13.32
CA SER A 126 7.31 9.03 14.26
C SER A 126 8.80 8.71 14.28
N ASN A 127 9.35 8.46 15.48
CA ASN A 127 10.67 7.86 15.66
C ASN A 127 10.57 6.35 15.43
N HIS A 128 10.48 5.96 14.16
CA HIS A 128 10.35 4.56 13.76
C HIS A 128 11.66 3.77 14.00
N SER A 129 11.54 2.44 14.04
CA SER A 129 12.70 1.56 14.16
C SER A 129 13.64 1.71 12.99
N ARG A 130 14.95 1.75 13.27
CA ARG A 130 16.04 1.80 12.27
C ARG A 130 16.64 0.41 11.99
N LYS A 131 15.98 -0.66 12.46
CA LYS A 131 16.42 -2.05 12.26
C LYS A 131 15.75 -2.66 11.04
N ILE A 132 16.46 -3.61 10.43
CA ILE A 132 15.91 -4.52 9.43
C ILE A 132 15.51 -5.79 10.15
N TYR A 133 14.23 -6.13 10.10
CA TYR A 133 13.68 -7.29 10.77
C TYR A 133 13.56 -8.46 9.81
N ARG A 134 13.71 -9.68 10.32
CA ARG A 134 13.27 -10.89 9.62
C ARG A 134 11.77 -11.06 9.89
N TYR A 135 11.01 -11.53 8.91
CA TYR A 135 9.62 -11.91 9.16
C TYR A 135 9.28 -13.23 8.48
N GLU A 136 8.28 -13.93 9.02
CA GLU A 136 7.68 -15.11 8.41
C GLU A 136 6.17 -14.91 8.27
N ILE A 137 5.59 -15.61 7.30
CA ILE A 137 4.14 -15.71 7.15
C ILE A 137 3.79 -17.12 7.59
N THR A 138 3.20 -17.23 8.78
CA THR A 138 2.76 -18.48 9.40
C THR A 138 1.26 -18.65 9.23
N ASP A 139 0.73 -19.77 9.73
CA ASP A 139 -0.72 -20.00 9.86
C ASP A 139 -1.41 -18.97 10.78
N LYS A 140 -0.63 -18.28 11.63
CA LYS A 140 -1.10 -17.22 12.52
C LYS A 140 -0.97 -15.80 11.93
N GLY A 141 -0.44 -15.69 10.70
CA GLY A 141 -0.22 -14.41 10.02
C GLY A 141 1.25 -14.00 9.97
N VAL A 142 1.52 -12.70 10.01
CA VAL A 142 2.88 -12.16 9.90
C VAL A 142 3.54 -12.13 11.28
N GLU A 143 4.63 -12.89 11.44
CA GLU A 143 5.46 -12.88 12.64
C GLU A 143 6.78 -12.15 12.35
N ILE A 144 7.12 -11.15 13.18
CA ILE A 144 8.33 -10.33 13.03
C ILE A 144 9.34 -10.71 14.11
N TYR A 145 10.57 -10.99 13.68
CA TYR A 145 11.69 -11.40 14.52
C TYR A 145 12.80 -10.34 14.47
N GLU A 146 13.46 -10.14 15.62
CA GLU A 146 14.63 -9.28 15.76
C GLU A 146 15.88 -9.85 15.09
#